data_AF-A0A090TB40-F1
#
_entry.id   AF-A0A090TB40-F1
#
_cell.length_a   1.000
_cell.length_b   1.000
_cell.length_c   1.000
_cell.angle_alpha   90.00
_cell.angle_beta   90.00
_cell.angle_gamma   90.00
#
_symmetry.space_group_name_H-M   'P 1'
#
loop_
_entity.id
_entity.type
_entity.pdbx_description
1 polymer ?
#
loop_
_entity_poly.entity_id
_entity_poly.type
_entity_poly.pdbx_seq_one_letter_code
_entity_poly.pdbx_strand_id
1 'polypeptide(L)' 'MTELTIVNVERGQSHGKRFDSFNVDLDGVAEEHCPADNYTFQHPKFGSETLYISPNAIDQYQICVSRTRNQPSA' A
#
# COMPACT_ATOMS: atom_id res chain seq x y z
N MET A 1 10.36 14.24 7.57
CA MET A 1 9.35 13.69 6.64
C MET A 1 9.92 12.35 6.25
N THR A 2 9.33 11.25 6.69
CA THR A 2 9.91 9.91 6.50
C THR A 2 9.78 9.50 5.05
N GLU A 3 10.90 9.08 4.45
CA GLU A 3 10.93 8.55 3.09
C GLU A 3 10.92 7.02 3.12
N LEU A 4 9.94 6.42 2.44
CA LEU A 4 9.79 4.96 2.33
C LEU A 4 9.96 4.55 0.87
N THR A 5 10.69 3.45 0.66
CA THR A 5 10.97 2.87 -0.66
C THR A 5 10.14 1.62 -0.87
N ILE A 6 9.44 1.53 -2.00
CA ILE A 6 8.75 0.30 -2.39
C ILE A 6 9.77 -0.75 -2.80
N VAL A 7 9.82 -1.87 -2.11
CA VAL A 7 10.74 -2.98 -2.40
C VAL A 7 10.06 -4.14 -3.10
N ASN A 8 8.78 -4.37 -2.82
CA ASN A 8 8.01 -5.42 -3.47
C ASN A 8 6.53 -5.03 -3.61
N VAL A 9 5.91 -5.50 -4.68
CA VAL A 9 4.46 -5.40 -4.89
C VAL A 9 3.96 -6.76 -5.33
N GLU A 10 3.27 -7.45 -4.44
CA GLU A 10 2.69 -8.75 -4.70
C GLU A 10 1.17 -8.62 -4.89
N ARG A 11 0.64 -9.25 -5.94
CA ARG A 11 -0.81 -9.39 -6.08
C ARG A 11 -1.26 -10.62 -5.31
N GLY A 12 -2.06 -10.42 -4.27
CA GLY A 12 -2.64 -11.53 -3.52
C GLY A 12 -3.56 -12.40 -4.37
N GLN A 13 -3.80 -13.64 -3.93
CA GLN A 13 -4.73 -14.52 -4.62
C GLN A 13 -6.13 -13.91 -4.68
N SER A 14 -6.63 -13.73 -5.89
CA SER A 14 -7.96 -13.17 -6.14
C SER A 14 -9.02 -14.06 -5.49
N HIS A 15 -9.68 -13.56 -4.44
CA HIS A 15 -10.87 -14.18 -3.86
C HIS A 15 -12.07 -13.94 -4.79
N GLY A 16 -12.14 -14.73 -5.86
CA GLY A 16 -13.19 -14.67 -6.88
C GLY A 16 -13.01 -13.55 -7.92
N LYS A 17 -14.01 -13.38 -8.80
CA LYS A 17 -13.94 -12.45 -9.95
C LYS A 17 -14.09 -10.96 -9.58
N ARG A 18 -14.40 -10.64 -8.32
CA ARG A 18 -14.91 -9.32 -7.91
C ARG A 18 -13.88 -8.44 -7.20
N PHE A 19 -12.79 -9.00 -6.68
CA PHE A 19 -11.84 -8.25 -5.87
C PHE A 19 -10.41 -8.49 -6.35
N ASP A 20 -9.62 -7.42 -6.36
CA ASP A 20 -8.17 -7.47 -6.44
C ASP A 20 -7.58 -7.02 -5.12
N SER A 21 -6.57 -7.76 -4.65
CA SER A 21 -5.78 -7.42 -3.49
C SER A 21 -4.31 -7.34 -3.88
N PHE A 22 -3.62 -6.33 -3.36
CA PHE A 22 -2.18 -6.13 -3.51
C PHE A 22 -1.58 -5.89 -2.14
N ASN A 23 -0.43 -6.52 -1.90
CA ASN A 23 0.44 -6.22 -0.79
C ASN A 23 1.64 -5.46 -1.33
N VAL A 24 1.99 -4.36 -0.66
CA VAL A 24 3.16 -3.56 -0.97
C VAL A 24 4.08 -3.61 0.23
N ASP A 25 5.28 -4.12 0.04
CA ASP A 25 6.33 -4.09 1.05
C ASP A 25 7.18 -2.84 0.86
N LEU A 26 7.49 -2.18 1.96
CA LEU A 26 8.21 -0.91 2.01
C LEU A 26 9.40 -1.03 2.95
N ASP A 27 10.53 -0.46 2.56
CA ASP A 27 11.68 -0.23 3.43
C ASP A 27 11.80 1.26 3.78
N GLY A 28 12.23 1.56 4.98
CA GLY A 28 12.53 2.92 5.46
C GLY A 28 13.87 2.98 6.17
N VAL A 29 14.07 4.06 6.93
CA VAL A 29 15.27 4.29 7.74
C VAL A 29 14.94 4.00 9.20
N ALA A 30 15.75 3.19 9.88
CA ALA A 30 15.47 2.75 11.25
C ALA A 30 15.40 3.91 12.25
N GLU A 31 16.14 5.00 12.02
CA GLU A 31 16.06 6.21 12.85
C GLU A 31 14.76 7.01 12.62
N GLU A 32 14.08 6.81 11.49
CA GLU A 32 12.86 7.51 11.08
C GLU A 32 11.66 6.57 11.05
N HIS A 33 11.33 5.98 12.20
CA HIS A 33 10.21 5.06 12.33
C HIS A 33 8.89 5.68 11.82
N CYS A 34 8.17 4.97 10.94
CA CYS A 34 6.83 5.34 10.48
C CYS A 34 5.74 4.62 11.32
N PRO A 35 4.93 5.33 12.12
CA PRO A 35 3.87 4.70 12.91
C PRO A 35 2.80 3.97 12.07
N ALA A 36 2.05 3.08 12.72
CA ALA A 36 0.90 2.45 12.09
C ALA A 36 -0.27 3.44 12.01
N ASP A 37 -0.60 3.94 10.82
CA ASP A 37 -1.71 4.88 10.63
C ASP A 37 -2.18 4.92 9.16
N ASN A 38 -3.20 5.72 8.90
CA ASN A 38 -3.68 6.04 7.56
C ASN A 38 -2.92 7.24 7.01
N TYR A 39 -2.22 7.04 5.90
CA TYR A 39 -1.44 8.07 5.22
C TYR A 39 -2.05 8.39 3.87
N THR A 40 -2.08 9.68 3.54
CA THR A 40 -2.53 10.15 2.22
C THR A 40 -1.36 10.15 1.25
N PHE A 41 -1.45 9.28 0.24
CA PHE A 41 -0.52 9.19 -0.87
C PHE A 41 -1.04 10.01 -2.03
N GLN A 42 -0.22 10.94 -2.53
CA GLN A 42 -0.58 11.77 -3.67
C GLN A 42 0.39 11.54 -4.82
N HIS A 43 -0.14 11.25 -6.01
CA HIS A 43 0.65 11.11 -7.21
C HIS A 43 -0.11 11.60 -8.45
N PRO A 44 0.52 12.37 -9.36
CA PRO A 44 -0.16 12.93 -10.52
C PRO A 44 -0.88 11.92 -11.42
N LYS A 45 -0.41 10.66 -11.47
CA LYS A 45 -1.00 9.61 -12.32
C LYS A 45 -2.21 8.88 -11.72
N PHE A 46 -2.42 8.92 -10.40
CA PHE A 46 -3.55 8.22 -9.76
C PHE A 46 -4.32 9.06 -8.74
N GLY A 47 -3.99 10.33 -8.59
CA GLY A 47 -4.70 11.26 -7.69
C GLY A 47 -4.19 11.17 -6.26
N SER A 48 -5.11 11.20 -5.31
CA SER A 48 -4.82 11.15 -3.88
C SER A 48 -5.62 10.00 -3.26
N GLU A 49 -4.94 9.11 -2.55
CA GLU A 49 -5.54 7.93 -1.93
C GLU A 49 -5.06 7.81 -0.49
N THR A 50 -5.96 7.45 0.43
CA THR A 50 -5.61 7.20 1.82
C THR A 50 -5.43 5.70 2.02
N LEU A 51 -4.21 5.30 2.40
CA LEU A 51 -3.84 3.91 2.60
C LEU A 51 -3.31 3.70 4.02
N TYR A 52 -3.64 2.57 4.60
CA TYR A 52 -3.13 2.17 5.91
C TYR A 52 -1.73 1.57 5.75
N ILE A 53 -0.78 2.06 6.53
CA ILE A 53 0.57 1.50 6.66
C ILE A 53 0.67 0.76 7.99
N SER A 54 1.14 -0.49 7.96
CA SER A 54 1.47 -1.27 9.15
C SER A 54 2.97 -1.54 9.24
N PRO A 55 3.64 -1.21 10.35
CA PRO A 55 5.01 -1.63 10.61
C PRO A 55 5.08 -3.16 10.75
N ASN A 56 6.05 -3.76 10.08
CA ASN A 56 6.39 -5.19 10.19
C ASN A 56 7.70 -5.38 10.97
N ALA A 57 8.65 -4.45 10.81
CA ALA A 57 9.90 -4.37 11.58
C ALA A 57 10.26 -2.89 11.86
N ILE A 58 11.47 -2.63 12.36
CA ILE A 58 11.93 -1.27 12.69
C ILE A 58 12.03 -0.36 11.45
N ASP A 59 12.35 -0.96 10.31
CA ASP A 59 12.58 -0.31 9.02
C ASP A 59 11.74 -0.93 7.90
N GLN A 60 10.85 -1.88 8.22
CA GLN A 60 10.01 -2.56 7.23
C GLN A 60 8.54 -2.31 7.50
N TYR A 61 7.79 -2.02 6.45
CA TYR A 61 6.37 -1.68 6.51
C TYR A 61 5.59 -2.35 5.40
N GLN A 62 4.28 -2.43 5.57
CA GLN A 62 3.37 -3.03 4.60
C GLN A 62 2.14 -2.17 4.37
N ILE A 63 1.65 -2.18 3.13
CA ILE A 63 0.34 -1.66 2.74
C ILE A 63 -0.46 -2.79 2.10
N CYS A 64 -1.67 -3.03 2.59
CA CYS A 64 -2.63 -3.91 1.94
C CYS A 64 -3.69 -3.07 1.21
N VAL A 65 -3.70 -3.15 -0.12
CA VAL A 65 -4.67 -2.49 -0.98
C VAL A 65 -5.68 -3.52 -1.46
N SER A 66 -6.93 -3.38 -1.03
CA SER A 66 -8.04 -4.21 -1.51
C SER A 66 -9.07 -3.35 -2.23
N ARG A 67 -9.36 -3.68 -3.48
CA ARG A 67 -10.33 -2.95 -4.29
C ARG A 67 -11.28 -3.89 -5.01
N THR A 68 -12.54 -3.49 -5.09
CA THR A 68 -13.49 -4.07 -6.04
C THR A 68 -12.98 -3.83 -7.45
N ARG A 69 -12.98 -4.86 -8.29
CA ARG A 69 -12.90 -4.63 -9.74
C ARG A 69 -14.19 -3.94 -10.13
N ASN A 70 -14.13 -2.63 -10.36
CA ASN A 70 -15.17 -2.01 -11.17
C ASN A 70 -15.09 -2.70 -12.54
N GLN A 71 -16.14 -3.43 -12.88
CA GLN A 71 -16.40 -3.80 -14.27
C GLN A 71 -16.26 -2.52 -15.10
N PRO A 72 -15.57 -2.53 -16.25
CA PRO A 72 -15.64 -1.39 -17.14
C PRO A 72 -17.12 -1.13 -17.42
N SER A 73 -17.56 0.09 -17.16
CA SER A 73 -18.86 0.56 -17.57
C SER A 73 -18.91 0.50 -19.09
N ALA A 74 -19.72 -0.42 -19.61
CA ALA A 74 -20.06 -0.66 -21.02
C ALA A 74 -18.98 -1.32 -21.89
#